data_AF-A0A971U9P4-F1
#
_entry.id   AF-A0A971U9P4-F1
#
_cell.length_a   1.000
_cell.length_b   1.000
_cell.length_c   1.000
_cell.angle_alpha   90.00
_cell.angle_beta   90.00
_cell.angle_gamma   90.00
#
_symmetry.space_group_name_H-M   'P 1'
#
loop_
_entity.id
_entity.type
_entity.pdbx_description
1 polymer ?
#
loop_
_entity_poly.entity_id
_entity_poly.type
_entity_poly.pdbx_seq_one_letter_code
_entity_poly.pdbx_strand_id
1 'polypeptide(L)'
;MFNRSIAAVLLFIMMLICVADSHARTETPLQTGKPSPYGAEQRPVLTVTPREIDFGGVHPGETAMGDFSLKNIAPGALDWSAFCPEDWEGAFRALRGNISGEPSLLHLELTIAEIKDQAPGDKSGIPVFTTRLKMQTGDRESVCQKDLKAGMHRKAIRLTSAGGQRTIFVDFRIPARQETPSINLTPQRLDLGVQLPGKILSKRIELINKGREMLKWTVLPQQAGAAESARQPSRERYFSFQNEAIPEPGKYAVPEHLKDTMEVIGRWTEKNGYPVSKGAAGALKFRFRGTGISVFLQSHTEDGSCSLYLDETLLNLPDVLPGEWEKKELLIAEELADGPHTLTMVIRDGSLELEGVKVFGREALRGPRGWITVFPSSGTTLNEKDYINVKVDTSGLAPGYYGDQIVFRSNAGEEIAEVFVDVLADTSQKVIDIFLYARDMDYLFTADPQAEAKRLIQNGYIKEGIAFRLFAPQTPGTLSFHRWYNPLLKDHYYHYDRAGGGKRLDGYVYEGAIGNIATSRLTNTRELYRWYNPKTGRHYYSTNPKGLSGLIKSYRFDGIAGYVR
;
A
#
# COMPACT_ATOMS: atom_id res chain seq x y z
N MET A 1 6.81 -44.87 -33.55
CA MET A 1 8.11 -44.36 -34.07
C MET A 1 9.03 -44.24 -32.86
N PHE A 2 9.95 -45.19 -32.58
CA PHE A 2 11.29 -45.35 -33.19
C PHE A 2 12.02 -44.00 -33.31
N ASN A 3 13.27 -43.78 -32.86
CA ASN A 3 14.23 -44.61 -32.12
C ASN A 3 15.41 -43.70 -31.68
N ARG A 4 15.93 -43.96 -30.47
CA ARG A 4 17.33 -44.06 -30.03
C ARG A 4 18.45 -43.23 -30.68
N SER A 5 19.36 -42.71 -29.84
CA SER A 5 20.71 -43.29 -29.59
C SER A 5 21.45 -42.54 -28.45
N ILE A 6 22.35 -43.07 -27.59
CA ILE A 6 22.88 -44.41 -27.23
C ILE A 6 23.78 -44.21 -25.97
N ALA A 7 23.62 -45.11 -24.97
CA ALA A 7 24.59 -45.85 -24.09
C ALA A 7 25.83 -45.19 -23.43
N ALA A 8 26.41 -45.66 -22.30
CA ALA A 8 26.55 -47.01 -21.69
C ALA A 8 26.73 -46.90 -20.14
N VAL A 9 26.13 -47.70 -19.24
CA VAL A 9 26.28 -49.14 -18.84
C VAL A 9 27.58 -49.37 -18.02
N LEU A 10 27.57 -49.83 -16.76
CA LEU A 10 27.35 -51.23 -16.33
C LEU A 10 26.88 -51.42 -14.85
N LEU A 11 25.95 -52.38 -14.69
CA LEU A 11 25.49 -53.15 -13.50
C LEU A 11 26.59 -54.10 -12.95
N PHE A 12 26.53 -54.71 -11.74
CA PHE A 12 25.69 -55.87 -11.32
C PHE A 12 26.07 -56.19 -9.82
N ILE A 13 25.22 -56.28 -8.79
CA ILE A 13 24.23 -57.30 -8.33
C ILE A 13 24.79 -58.61 -7.72
N MET A 14 24.36 -58.87 -6.46
CA MET A 14 24.21 -60.14 -5.67
C MET A 14 25.46 -60.96 -5.26
N MET A 15 25.50 -61.78 -4.20
CA MET A 15 24.51 -62.39 -3.30
C MET A 15 25.20 -62.87 -1.99
N LEU A 16 24.39 -63.35 -1.06
CA LEU A 16 24.64 -63.87 0.29
C LEU A 16 25.19 -65.34 0.30
N ILE A 17 25.80 -65.77 1.42
CA ILE A 17 25.72 -67.09 2.13
C ILE A 17 26.93 -68.07 2.19
N CYS A 18 27.31 -68.36 3.46
CA CYS A 18 27.77 -69.60 4.15
C CYS A 18 29.23 -70.13 4.22
N VAL A 19 29.65 -70.29 5.50
CA VAL A 19 30.12 -71.50 6.21
C VAL A 19 31.60 -71.93 6.17
N ALA A 20 32.15 -72.04 7.40
CA ALA A 20 33.12 -72.96 8.03
C ALA A 20 34.29 -73.53 7.19
N ASP A 21 35.48 -73.78 7.72
CA ASP A 21 35.83 -74.51 8.95
C ASP A 21 37.38 -74.37 9.10
N SER A 22 38.07 -74.44 10.24
CA SER A 22 38.37 -75.72 10.88
C SER A 22 39.60 -75.66 11.83
N HIS A 23 39.65 -76.67 12.70
CA HIS A 23 40.78 -77.30 13.40
C HIS A 23 41.04 -76.97 14.88
N ALA A 24 40.44 -77.83 15.70
CA ALA A 24 40.73 -78.12 17.09
C ALA A 24 41.99 -79.00 17.30
N ARG A 25 42.55 -78.97 18.53
CA ARG A 25 42.99 -80.14 19.34
C ARG A 25 43.39 -79.69 20.76
N THR A 26 42.62 -80.09 21.80
CA THR A 26 42.90 -81.14 22.84
C THR A 26 43.98 -80.74 23.86
N GLU A 27 43.89 -80.90 25.19
CA GLU A 27 42.95 -81.52 26.14
C GLU A 27 43.27 -80.99 27.57
N THR A 28 42.26 -81.04 28.45
CA THR A 28 42.08 -80.72 29.90
C THR A 28 43.04 -81.44 30.91
N PRO A 29 43.10 -81.19 32.26
CA PRO A 29 42.06 -80.67 33.20
C PRO A 29 42.46 -79.88 34.51
N LEU A 30 41.43 -79.39 35.23
CA LEU A 30 41.21 -79.28 36.70
C LEU A 30 41.94 -78.27 37.66
N GLN A 31 41.10 -77.35 38.19
CA GLN A 31 40.96 -76.79 39.57
C GLN A 31 42.12 -76.05 40.28
N THR A 32 41.90 -74.76 40.57
CA THR A 32 41.98 -74.14 41.93
C THR A 32 41.18 -72.83 41.93
N GLY A 33 40.48 -72.52 43.04
CA GLY A 33 39.60 -71.35 43.16
C GLY A 33 40.17 -70.15 43.94
N LYS A 34 39.70 -68.94 43.58
CA LYS A 34 39.35 -67.74 44.41
C LYS A 34 39.57 -66.42 43.61
N PRO A 35 38.88 -65.30 43.92
CA PRO A 35 37.61 -65.11 44.63
C PRO A 35 36.54 -64.45 43.72
N SER A 36 35.28 -64.53 44.14
CA SER A 36 34.22 -63.63 43.63
C SER A 36 34.44 -62.21 44.15
N PRO A 37 34.23 -61.18 43.32
CA PRO A 37 33.70 -59.92 43.80
C PRO A 37 32.31 -59.68 43.19
N TYR A 38 31.35 -59.50 44.09
CA TYR A 38 29.99 -59.08 43.83
C TYR A 38 29.90 -57.82 42.95
N GLY A 39 28.77 -57.75 42.26
CA GLY A 39 28.21 -56.66 41.44
C GLY A 39 28.85 -55.28 41.60
N ALA A 40 29.34 -54.76 40.47
CA ALA A 40 29.42 -53.32 40.29
C ALA A 40 27.98 -52.77 40.33
N GLU A 41 27.58 -52.20 41.46
CA GLU A 41 26.36 -51.40 41.56
C GLU A 41 26.36 -50.37 40.42
N GLN A 42 25.45 -50.53 39.46
CA GLN A 42 25.24 -49.52 38.43
C GLN A 42 24.79 -48.25 39.14
N ARG A 43 25.63 -47.21 39.12
CA ARG A 43 25.29 -45.94 39.73
C ARG A 43 24.03 -45.38 39.07
N PRO A 44 23.07 -44.86 39.84
CA PRO A 44 21.89 -44.22 39.27
C PRO A 44 22.30 -43.12 38.30
N VAL A 45 21.55 -42.96 37.19
CA VAL A 45 21.83 -41.92 36.20
C VAL A 45 20.53 -41.21 35.87
N LEU A 46 20.44 -39.95 36.30
CA LEU A 46 19.33 -39.07 35.96
C LEU A 46 19.49 -38.56 34.52
N THR A 47 18.51 -38.88 33.68
CA THR A 47 18.35 -38.32 32.34
C THR A 47 17.16 -37.36 32.32
N VAL A 48 17.30 -36.25 31.60
CA VAL A 48 16.27 -35.20 31.50
C VAL A 48 16.06 -34.85 30.04
N THR A 49 14.78 -34.80 29.62
CA THR A 49 14.38 -34.48 28.26
C THR A 49 13.18 -33.51 28.27
N PRO A 50 13.22 -32.38 27.55
CA PRO A 50 14.40 -31.82 26.85
C PRO A 50 15.48 -31.35 27.86
N ARG A 51 16.59 -30.79 27.38
CA ARG A 51 17.59 -30.14 28.26
C ARG A 51 17.33 -28.64 28.42
N GLU A 52 16.46 -28.10 27.58
CA GLU A 52 16.13 -26.68 27.50
C GLU A 52 14.69 -26.53 27.04
N ILE A 53 13.98 -25.56 27.61
CA ILE A 53 12.64 -25.13 27.18
C ILE A 53 12.73 -23.65 26.83
N ASP A 54 12.28 -23.28 25.64
CA ASP A 54 12.10 -21.88 25.24
C ASP A 54 10.62 -21.52 25.35
N PHE A 55 10.28 -20.62 26.27
CA PHE A 55 8.93 -20.10 26.46
C PHE A 55 8.56 -18.98 25.49
N GLY A 56 9.51 -18.48 24.68
CA GLY A 56 9.28 -17.37 23.78
C GLY A 56 9.09 -16.03 24.51
N GLY A 57 8.27 -15.14 23.93
CA GLY A 57 7.90 -13.87 24.57
C GLY A 57 6.81 -14.10 25.62
N VAL A 58 7.06 -13.68 26.86
CA VAL A 58 6.08 -13.79 27.96
C VAL A 58 5.72 -12.39 28.45
N HIS A 59 4.46 -12.02 28.31
CA HIS A 59 3.96 -10.67 28.57
C HIS A 59 3.59 -10.47 30.05
N PRO A 60 3.55 -9.22 30.55
CA PRO A 60 3.03 -8.94 31.89
C PRO A 60 1.59 -9.43 32.04
N GLY A 61 1.31 -10.16 33.13
CA GLY A 61 0.04 -10.84 33.38
C GLY A 61 -0.08 -12.24 32.77
N GLU A 62 0.88 -12.66 31.94
CA GLU A 62 0.86 -13.96 31.27
C GLU A 62 1.59 -15.05 32.09
N THR A 63 1.21 -16.30 31.86
CA THR A 63 1.91 -17.49 32.37
C THR A 63 2.22 -18.46 31.24
N ALA A 64 3.50 -18.79 31.08
CA ALA A 64 3.98 -19.82 30.15
C ALA A 64 4.21 -21.14 30.90
N MET A 65 3.99 -22.27 30.24
CA MET A 65 4.07 -23.61 30.84
C MET A 65 4.95 -24.55 30.04
N GLY A 66 5.62 -25.48 30.71
CA GLY A 66 6.49 -26.46 30.05
C GLY A 66 6.91 -27.60 30.97
N ASP A 67 7.24 -28.75 30.38
CA ASP A 67 7.52 -29.97 31.13
C ASP A 67 8.91 -30.53 30.82
N PHE A 68 9.62 -30.91 31.89
CA PHE A 68 10.80 -31.76 31.79
C PHE A 68 10.43 -33.19 32.19
N SER A 69 10.78 -34.17 31.36
CA SER A 69 10.69 -35.59 31.68
C SER A 69 11.99 -36.07 32.32
N LEU A 70 11.91 -36.52 33.57
CA LEU A 70 13.02 -37.04 34.36
C LEU A 70 12.94 -38.57 34.43
N LYS A 71 14.01 -39.26 34.03
CA LYS A 71 14.08 -40.72 34.04
C LYS A 71 15.36 -41.21 34.69
N ASN A 72 15.25 -42.20 35.58
CA ASN A 72 16.39 -43.01 36.00
C ASN A 72 16.58 -44.15 34.99
N ILE A 73 17.77 -44.27 34.41
CA ILE A 73 18.09 -45.35 33.46
C ILE A 73 18.77 -46.55 34.14
N ALA A 74 19.11 -46.44 35.42
CA ALA A 74 19.60 -47.56 36.22
C ALA A 74 18.45 -48.25 36.97
N PRO A 75 18.58 -49.53 37.35
CA PRO A 75 17.63 -50.20 38.24
C PRO A 75 17.52 -49.49 39.59
N GLY A 76 16.32 -49.48 40.17
CA GLY A 76 16.06 -48.94 41.51
C GLY A 76 15.51 -47.52 41.54
N ALA A 77 15.15 -47.07 42.75
CA ALA A 77 14.60 -45.74 42.98
C ALA A 77 15.71 -44.68 43.05
N LEU A 78 15.46 -43.50 42.46
CA LEU A 78 16.38 -42.37 42.48
C LEU A 78 15.70 -41.13 43.06
N ASP A 79 16.22 -40.66 44.20
CA ASP A 79 15.88 -39.36 44.74
C ASP A 79 16.61 -38.25 43.97
N TRP A 80 15.89 -37.18 43.68
CA TRP A 80 16.42 -36.00 43.03
C TRP A 80 15.92 -34.72 43.68
N SER A 81 16.67 -33.64 43.49
CA SER A 81 16.29 -32.29 43.94
C SER A 81 16.50 -31.27 42.82
N ALA A 82 15.50 -30.45 42.54
CA ALA A 82 15.60 -29.27 41.67
C ALA A 82 15.72 -28.01 42.51
N PHE A 83 16.61 -27.10 42.14
CA PHE A 83 16.85 -25.85 42.88
C PHE A 83 16.37 -24.64 42.09
N CYS A 84 15.90 -23.62 42.81
CA CYS A 84 15.64 -22.31 42.22
C CYS A 84 16.86 -21.83 41.41
N PRO A 85 16.65 -21.10 40.30
CA PRO A 85 17.75 -20.45 39.60
C PRO A 85 18.58 -19.56 40.53
N GLU A 86 19.84 -19.38 40.19
CA GLU A 86 20.77 -18.58 40.98
C GLU A 86 20.25 -17.16 41.18
N ASP A 87 20.37 -16.66 42.41
CA ASP A 87 19.88 -15.34 42.86
C ASP A 87 18.36 -15.13 42.75
N TRP A 88 17.55 -16.20 42.74
CA TRP A 88 16.10 -16.12 42.90
C TRP A 88 15.70 -16.43 44.36
N GLU A 89 14.73 -15.68 44.87
CA GLU A 89 14.17 -15.88 46.20
C GLU A 89 13.04 -16.90 46.15
N GLY A 90 12.87 -17.76 47.15
CA GLY A 90 11.79 -18.76 47.13
C GLY A 90 11.47 -19.31 48.52
N ALA A 91 10.19 -19.68 48.72
CA ALA A 91 9.71 -20.23 49.99
C ALA A 91 10.40 -21.57 50.34
N PHE A 92 10.65 -22.39 49.31
CA PHE A 92 11.42 -23.62 49.40
C PHE A 92 12.46 -23.65 48.29
N ARG A 93 13.75 -23.51 48.65
CA ARG A 93 14.84 -23.42 47.66
C ARG A 93 15.08 -24.69 46.85
N ALA A 94 14.49 -25.82 47.25
CA ALA A 94 14.63 -27.09 46.56
C ALA A 94 13.31 -27.88 46.52
N LEU A 95 12.90 -28.32 45.33
CA LEU A 95 11.84 -29.29 45.11
C LEU A 95 12.43 -30.69 45.09
N ARG A 96 11.85 -31.64 45.83
CA ARG A 96 12.35 -33.02 45.92
C ARG A 96 11.36 -34.01 45.34
N GLY A 97 11.86 -34.92 44.50
CA GLY A 97 11.08 -36.02 43.92
C GLY A 97 11.83 -37.34 43.97
N ASN A 98 11.11 -38.42 43.64
CA ASN A 98 11.62 -39.78 43.55
C ASN A 98 11.19 -40.39 42.20
N ILE A 99 12.06 -41.19 41.60
CA ILE A 99 11.79 -41.90 40.33
C ILE A 99 12.02 -43.39 40.56
N SER A 100 10.97 -44.21 40.47
CA SER A 100 11.04 -45.66 40.73
C SER A 100 10.46 -46.50 39.58
N GLY A 101 10.85 -46.19 38.34
CA GLY A 101 10.43 -46.92 37.14
C GLY A 101 10.04 -45.98 36.00
N GLU A 102 8.79 -45.53 36.01
CA GLU A 102 8.25 -44.59 35.01
C GLU A 102 8.90 -43.20 35.12
N PRO A 103 9.03 -42.46 34.00
CA PRO A 103 9.50 -41.08 34.03
C PRO A 103 8.61 -40.19 34.90
N SER A 104 9.23 -39.35 35.71
CA SER A 104 8.55 -38.31 36.49
C SER A 104 8.53 -37.01 35.68
N LEU A 105 7.44 -36.25 35.77
CA LEU A 105 7.35 -34.92 35.18
C LEU A 105 7.72 -33.85 36.21
N LEU A 106 8.54 -32.91 35.76
CA LEU A 106 8.77 -31.62 36.41
C LEU A 106 8.07 -30.56 35.58
N HIS A 107 6.90 -30.13 36.06
CA HIS A 107 6.10 -29.09 35.44
C HIS A 107 6.61 -27.72 35.86
N LEU A 108 6.74 -26.81 34.90
CA LEU A 108 7.15 -25.43 35.10
C LEU A 108 6.03 -24.48 34.70
N GLU A 109 5.77 -23.49 35.55
CA GLU A 109 4.94 -22.33 35.23
C GLU A 109 5.77 -21.05 35.43
N LEU A 110 5.95 -20.27 34.37
CA LEU A 110 6.66 -19.00 34.39
C LEU A 110 5.65 -17.86 34.25
N THR A 111 5.48 -17.05 35.29
CA THR A 111 4.57 -15.89 35.32
C THR A 111 5.35 -14.59 35.39
N ILE A 112 4.97 -13.60 34.58
CA ILE A 112 5.49 -12.23 34.65
C ILE A 112 4.43 -11.34 35.29
N ALA A 113 4.67 -10.83 36.50
CA ALA A 113 3.78 -9.88 37.16
C ALA A 113 4.02 -8.44 36.67
N GLU A 114 3.04 -7.56 36.90
CA GLU A 114 3.11 -6.14 36.50
C GLU A 114 4.29 -5.38 37.12
N ILE A 115 4.62 -4.25 36.49
CA ILE A 115 5.82 -3.42 36.71
C ILE A 115 6.00 -3.04 38.18
N LYS A 116 7.24 -3.13 38.69
CA LYS A 116 7.64 -2.42 39.92
C LYS A 116 8.12 -1.02 39.57
N ASP A 117 7.63 -0.02 40.29
CA ASP A 117 8.15 1.35 40.21
C ASP A 117 9.67 1.35 40.39
N GLN A 118 10.37 2.14 39.57
CA GLN A 118 11.82 2.20 39.57
C GLN A 118 12.36 2.62 40.94
N ALA A 119 13.34 1.87 41.45
CA ALA A 119 14.09 2.30 42.62
C ALA A 119 14.81 3.63 42.31
N PRO A 120 14.86 4.60 43.26
CA PRO A 120 15.55 5.86 43.05
C PRO A 120 17.04 5.63 42.72
N GLY A 121 17.45 5.88 41.46
CA GLY A 121 18.86 5.85 41.06
C GLY A 121 19.23 5.05 39.80
N ASP A 122 18.32 4.28 39.19
CA ASP A 122 18.62 3.56 37.94
C ASP A 122 18.37 4.47 36.71
N LYS A 123 19.47 4.91 36.06
CA LYS A 123 19.43 5.77 34.86
C LYS A 123 19.13 5.01 33.55
N SER A 124 18.96 3.68 33.59
CA SER A 124 18.83 2.86 32.37
C SER A 124 17.49 2.97 31.67
N GLY A 125 16.42 3.38 32.36
CA GLY A 125 15.07 3.54 31.76
C GLY A 125 14.39 2.23 31.34
N ILE A 126 15.02 1.07 31.55
CA ILE A 126 14.46 -0.24 31.19
C ILE A 126 13.51 -0.71 32.29
N PRO A 127 12.26 -1.08 31.97
CA PRO A 127 11.30 -1.54 32.98
C PRO A 127 11.73 -2.87 33.60
N VAL A 128 11.41 -3.02 34.89
CA VAL A 128 11.71 -4.20 35.71
C VAL A 128 10.39 -4.88 36.07
N PHE A 129 10.34 -6.20 35.92
CA PHE A 129 9.17 -7.03 36.15
C PHE A 129 9.46 -8.07 37.21
N THR A 130 8.50 -8.32 38.10
CA THR A 130 8.60 -9.45 39.03
C THR A 130 8.27 -10.74 38.28
N THR A 131 9.28 -11.56 38.06
CA THR A 131 9.16 -12.88 37.42
C THR A 131 9.04 -13.97 38.46
N ARG A 132 8.07 -14.86 38.33
CA ARG A 132 7.83 -16.01 39.21
C ARG A 132 7.96 -17.30 38.40
N LEU A 133 8.74 -18.25 38.91
CA LEU A 133 8.88 -19.59 38.36
C LEU A 133 8.39 -20.57 39.41
N LYS A 134 7.28 -21.25 39.12
CA LYS A 134 6.77 -22.37 39.89
C LYS A 134 7.26 -23.67 39.25
N MET A 135 7.80 -24.55 40.09
CA MET A 135 8.23 -25.90 39.76
C MET A 135 7.33 -26.87 40.51
N GLN A 136 6.76 -27.86 39.82
CA GLN A 136 5.86 -28.84 40.43
C GLN A 136 6.19 -30.27 40.01
N THR A 137 6.09 -31.20 40.95
CA THR A 137 6.16 -32.64 40.69
C THR A 137 5.20 -33.38 41.62
N GLY A 138 4.23 -34.10 41.06
CA GLY A 138 3.10 -34.64 41.81
C GLY A 138 2.39 -33.54 42.62
N ASP A 139 2.21 -33.78 43.93
CA ASP A 139 1.58 -32.84 44.88
C ASP A 139 2.57 -31.86 45.53
N ARG A 140 3.85 -31.88 45.13
CA ARG A 140 4.88 -30.99 45.68
C ARG A 140 5.17 -29.86 44.72
N GLU A 141 5.27 -28.65 45.26
CA GLU A 141 5.64 -27.47 44.50
C GLU A 141 6.74 -26.65 45.20
N SER A 142 7.48 -25.88 44.41
CA SER A 142 8.42 -24.87 44.84
C SER A 142 8.22 -23.64 43.97
N VAL A 143 8.16 -22.47 44.58
CA VAL A 143 7.97 -21.20 43.88
C VAL A 143 9.18 -20.30 44.16
N CYS A 144 9.80 -19.85 43.09
CA CYS A 144 10.94 -18.93 43.10
C CYS A 144 10.53 -17.63 42.39
N GLN A 145 11.07 -16.49 42.81
CA GLN A 145 10.81 -15.18 42.23
C GLN A 145 12.08 -14.34 42.10
N LYS A 146 12.13 -13.48 41.09
CA LYS A 146 13.18 -12.49 40.89
C LYS A 146 12.67 -11.31 40.06
N ASP A 147 13.15 -10.12 40.37
CA ASP A 147 12.95 -8.94 39.53
C ASP A 147 13.92 -8.96 38.34
N LEU A 148 13.38 -8.97 37.11
CA LEU A 148 14.14 -9.05 35.86
C LEU A 148 13.82 -7.84 34.97
N LYS A 149 14.86 -7.28 34.34
CA LYS A 149 14.71 -6.22 33.32
C LYS A 149 14.07 -6.78 32.05
N ALA A 150 13.38 -5.95 31.27
CA ALA A 150 12.99 -6.31 29.91
C ALA A 150 14.19 -6.82 29.08
N GLY A 151 13.98 -7.80 28.22
CA GLY A 151 15.00 -8.38 27.35
C GLY A 151 14.99 -9.92 27.34
N MET A 152 16.05 -10.49 26.77
CA MET A 152 16.27 -11.94 26.70
C MET A 152 16.81 -12.47 28.04
N HIS A 153 16.25 -13.58 28.51
CA HIS A 153 16.67 -14.24 29.73
C HIS A 153 16.85 -15.74 29.50
N ARG A 154 17.98 -16.24 30.01
CA ARG A 154 18.28 -17.67 30.13
C ARG A 154 18.55 -17.99 31.59
N LYS A 155 17.83 -18.95 32.17
CA LYS A 155 17.95 -19.32 33.58
C LYS A 155 18.25 -20.81 33.74
N ALA A 156 19.25 -21.09 34.56
CA ALA A 156 19.69 -22.45 34.87
C ALA A 156 18.95 -23.00 36.09
N ILE A 157 18.31 -24.16 35.96
CA ILE A 157 17.75 -24.93 37.06
C ILE A 157 18.70 -26.10 37.31
N ARG A 158 19.28 -26.15 38.51
CA ARG A 158 20.22 -27.22 38.90
C ARG A 158 19.43 -28.40 39.44
N LEU A 159 19.77 -29.60 38.97
CA LEU A 159 19.23 -30.87 39.41
C LEU A 159 20.35 -31.68 40.09
N THR A 160 20.11 -32.19 41.28
CA THR A 160 21.04 -33.07 42.00
C THR A 160 20.40 -34.41 42.27
N SER A 161 21.20 -35.47 42.19
CA SER A 161 20.82 -36.84 42.53
C SER A 161 22.05 -37.61 43.01
N ALA A 162 21.87 -38.82 43.55
CA ALA A 162 23.00 -39.71 43.85
C ALA A 162 23.86 -40.04 42.60
N GLY A 163 23.29 -39.89 41.40
CA GLY A 163 23.96 -40.06 40.11
C GLY A 163 24.79 -38.88 39.63
N GLY A 164 24.82 -37.77 40.39
CA GLY A 164 25.52 -36.54 40.06
C GLY A 164 24.59 -35.36 39.76
N GLN A 165 25.19 -34.28 39.26
CA GLN A 165 24.51 -33.02 38.97
C GLN A 165 24.19 -32.87 37.47
N ARG A 166 23.05 -32.23 37.19
CA ARG A 166 22.61 -31.84 35.84
C ARG A 166 22.10 -30.40 35.91
N THR A 167 22.21 -29.70 34.79
CA THR A 167 21.63 -28.36 34.64
C THR A 167 20.73 -28.39 33.42
N ILE A 168 19.51 -27.90 33.60
CA ILE A 168 18.56 -27.63 32.53
C ILE A 168 18.33 -26.13 32.43
N PHE A 169 17.90 -25.67 31.26
CA PHE A 169 17.75 -24.25 30.98
C PHE A 169 16.30 -23.91 30.63
N VAL A 170 15.90 -22.71 31.02
CA VAL A 170 14.68 -22.07 30.53
C VAL A 170 15.04 -20.74 29.89
N ASP A 171 14.61 -20.57 28.65
CA ASP A 171 14.78 -19.35 27.85
C ASP A 171 13.43 -18.63 27.73
N PHE A 172 13.46 -17.30 27.81
CA PHE A 172 12.28 -16.45 27.60
C PHE A 172 12.68 -15.00 27.34
N ARG A 173 11.76 -14.24 26.73
CA ARG A 173 11.91 -12.81 26.48
C ARG A 173 10.82 -12.04 27.23
N ILE A 174 11.21 -11.07 28.06
CA ILE A 174 10.28 -10.12 28.65
C ILE A 174 10.25 -8.87 27.76
N PRO A 175 9.13 -8.54 27.07
CA PRO A 175 9.07 -7.36 26.23
C PRO A 175 9.07 -6.08 27.08
N ALA A 176 9.76 -5.02 26.61
CA ALA A 176 9.90 -3.76 27.36
C ALA A 176 8.61 -2.94 27.43
N ARG A 177 7.68 -3.18 26.50
CA ARG A 177 6.32 -2.66 26.48
C ARG A 177 5.42 -3.73 25.88
N GLN A 178 4.13 -3.70 26.17
CA GLN A 178 3.15 -4.52 25.46
C GLN A 178 3.34 -4.23 23.95
N GLU A 179 3.78 -5.22 23.17
CA GLU A 179 4.03 -5.06 21.72
C GLU A 179 2.67 -5.11 21.02
N THR A 180 1.86 -4.06 21.22
CA THR A 180 0.50 -4.01 20.71
C THR A 180 0.51 -4.10 19.19
N PRO A 181 -0.50 -4.77 18.59
CA PRO A 181 -0.70 -4.70 17.15
C PRO A 181 -0.78 -3.24 16.70
N SER A 182 -0.41 -2.95 15.46
CA SER A 182 -0.42 -1.58 14.92
C SER A 182 -0.86 -1.63 13.47
N ILE A 183 -2.04 -1.10 13.19
CA ILE A 183 -2.60 -1.04 11.84
C ILE A 183 -1.96 0.11 11.06
N ASN A 184 -1.55 -0.15 9.82
CA ASN A 184 -1.06 0.88 8.92
C ASN A 184 -1.69 0.71 7.53
N LEU A 185 -2.32 1.77 7.00
CA LEU A 185 -3.02 1.77 5.71
C LEU A 185 -2.26 2.58 4.65
N THR A 186 -1.91 1.99 3.51
CA THR A 186 -1.16 2.67 2.44
C THR A 186 -1.81 2.46 1.06
N PRO A 187 -2.27 3.53 0.37
CA PRO A 187 -2.40 4.90 0.86
C PRO A 187 -3.54 5.04 1.87
N GLN A 188 -3.50 6.09 2.69
CA GLN A 188 -4.59 6.41 3.62
C GLN A 188 -5.70 7.23 2.95
N ARG A 189 -5.38 7.94 1.85
CA ARG A 189 -6.36 8.71 1.08
C ARG A 189 -6.41 8.21 -0.36
N LEU A 190 -7.62 7.88 -0.80
CA LEU A 190 -7.89 7.44 -2.16
C LEU A 190 -8.53 8.59 -2.93
N ASP A 191 -7.76 9.18 -3.85
CA ASP A 191 -8.29 10.12 -4.82
C ASP A 191 -8.58 9.37 -6.12
N LEU A 192 -9.87 9.31 -6.49
CA LEU A 192 -10.33 8.73 -7.75
C LEU A 192 -10.38 9.76 -8.88
N GLY A 193 -10.01 11.00 -8.59
CA GLY A 193 -9.95 12.09 -9.55
C GLY A 193 -11.32 12.45 -10.13
N VAL A 194 -11.27 12.99 -11.35
CA VAL A 194 -12.44 13.48 -12.07
C VAL A 194 -13.09 12.36 -12.88
N GLN A 195 -14.37 12.11 -12.63
CA GLN A 195 -15.11 10.96 -13.13
C GLN A 195 -16.47 11.35 -13.69
N LEU A 196 -16.97 10.55 -14.63
CA LEU A 196 -18.34 10.67 -15.13
C LEU A 196 -19.30 9.90 -14.21
N PRO A 197 -20.60 10.27 -14.19
CA PRO A 197 -21.63 9.48 -13.54
C PRO A 197 -21.73 8.06 -14.14
N GLY A 198 -22.19 7.09 -13.35
CA GLY A 198 -22.41 5.71 -13.83
C GLY A 198 -21.15 4.85 -13.98
N LYS A 199 -20.03 5.26 -13.37
CA LYS A 199 -18.77 4.51 -13.36
C LYS A 199 -18.62 3.72 -12.07
N ILE A 200 -18.12 2.51 -12.24
CA ILE A 200 -17.64 1.68 -11.14
C ILE A 200 -16.13 1.72 -11.18
N LEU A 201 -15.52 2.20 -10.10
CA LEU A 201 -14.09 2.39 -9.96
C LEU A 201 -13.58 1.49 -8.84
N SER A 202 -12.30 1.10 -8.91
CA SER A 202 -11.66 0.30 -7.88
C SER A 202 -10.26 0.82 -7.59
N LYS A 203 -9.94 1.00 -6.31
CA LYS A 203 -8.59 1.26 -5.81
C LYS A 203 -8.23 0.24 -4.73
N ARG A 204 -6.97 0.20 -4.33
CA ARG A 204 -6.46 -0.70 -3.30
C ARG A 204 -5.82 0.07 -2.16
N ILE A 205 -6.00 -0.44 -0.96
CA ILE A 205 -5.28 -0.04 0.25
C ILE A 205 -4.47 -1.26 0.71
N GLU A 206 -3.18 -1.09 0.89
CA GLU A 206 -2.32 -2.05 1.60
C GLU A 206 -2.53 -1.88 3.10
N LEU A 207 -2.90 -2.94 3.80
CA LEU A 207 -2.97 -3.00 5.25
C LEU A 207 -1.79 -3.82 5.76
N ILE A 208 -1.00 -3.21 6.64
CA ILE A 208 0.19 -3.82 7.23
C ILE A 208 0.07 -3.75 8.74
N ASN A 209 0.30 -4.87 9.42
CA ASN A 209 0.54 -4.87 10.84
C ASN A 209 2.00 -4.51 11.12
N LYS A 210 2.24 -3.34 11.71
CA LYS A 210 3.57 -2.88 12.15
C LYS A 210 3.90 -3.32 13.57
N GLY A 211 2.92 -3.88 14.29
CA GLY A 211 3.12 -4.51 15.59
C GLY A 211 3.72 -5.91 15.46
N ARG A 212 3.90 -6.58 16.59
CA ARG A 212 4.43 -7.96 16.61
C ARG A 212 3.38 -9.01 16.98
N GLU A 213 2.27 -8.59 17.56
CA GLU A 213 1.11 -9.44 17.81
C GLU A 213 0.13 -9.43 16.64
N MET A 214 -0.71 -10.47 16.52
CA MET A 214 -1.71 -10.59 15.46
C MET A 214 -2.72 -9.43 15.51
N LEU A 215 -2.80 -8.67 14.43
CA LEU A 215 -3.82 -7.65 14.23
C LEU A 215 -5.12 -8.31 13.75
N LYS A 216 -6.22 -8.11 14.49
CA LYS A 216 -7.57 -8.50 14.06
C LYS A 216 -8.32 -7.23 13.70
N TRP A 217 -8.83 -7.12 12.48
CA TRP A 217 -9.42 -5.89 11.98
C TRP A 217 -10.75 -6.14 11.24
N THR A 218 -11.62 -5.13 11.24
CA THR A 218 -12.89 -5.10 10.52
C THR A 218 -13.20 -3.68 10.04
N VAL A 219 -13.86 -3.58 8.88
CA VAL A 219 -14.35 -2.33 8.32
C VAL A 219 -15.76 -2.11 8.85
N LEU A 220 -15.98 -0.96 9.49
CA LEU A 220 -17.30 -0.59 9.96
C LEU A 220 -18.21 -0.30 8.74
N PRO A 221 -19.45 -0.81 8.72
CA PRO A 221 -20.38 -0.47 7.67
C PRO A 221 -20.66 1.04 7.70
N GLN A 222 -20.81 1.66 6.54
CA GLN A 222 -21.29 3.03 6.43
C GLN A 222 -22.69 3.12 7.09
N GLN A 223 -22.76 3.63 8.32
CA GLN A 223 -24.00 3.73 9.09
C GLN A 223 -24.78 4.96 8.65
N ALA A 224 -25.96 4.75 8.08
CA ALA A 224 -26.99 5.78 8.01
C ALA A 224 -27.75 5.82 9.34
N GLY A 225 -27.53 6.82 10.18
CA GLY A 225 -28.22 6.89 11.48
C GLY A 225 -27.97 8.17 12.27
N ALA A 226 -29.08 8.87 12.60
CA ALA A 226 -29.37 9.97 13.54
C ALA A 226 -28.26 10.92 14.05
N ALA A 227 -27.03 10.44 14.33
CA ALA A 227 -25.87 11.28 14.64
C ALA A 227 -25.25 11.93 13.38
N GLU A 228 -25.58 11.45 12.18
CA GLU A 228 -25.12 12.04 10.91
C GLU A 228 -25.68 13.43 10.62
N SER A 229 -26.88 13.76 11.10
CA SER A 229 -27.46 15.11 10.92
C SER A 229 -26.67 16.21 11.65
N ALA A 230 -25.73 15.84 12.52
CA ALA A 230 -24.89 16.76 13.30
C ALA A 230 -23.44 16.88 12.81
N ARG A 231 -22.96 15.99 11.92
CA ARG A 231 -21.60 16.11 11.36
C ARG A 231 -21.67 16.92 10.08
N GLN A 232 -21.28 18.20 10.15
CA GLN A 232 -21.19 19.07 8.99
C GLN A 232 -20.34 18.41 7.88
N PRO A 233 -20.69 18.61 6.59
CA PRO A 233 -19.83 18.18 5.50
C PRO A 233 -18.43 18.73 5.70
N SER A 234 -17.41 17.89 5.46
CA SER A 234 -16.03 18.38 5.55
C SER A 234 -15.85 19.48 4.52
N ARG A 235 -15.42 20.66 4.97
CA ARG A 235 -15.20 21.82 4.10
C ARG A 235 -13.80 21.78 3.51
N GLU A 236 -13.43 20.63 2.99
CA GLU A 236 -12.10 20.35 2.51
C GLU A 236 -12.11 19.56 1.20
N ARG A 237 -11.14 19.87 0.33
CA ARG A 237 -10.89 19.16 -0.92
C ARG A 237 -9.47 18.61 -0.91
N TYR A 238 -9.34 17.30 -1.01
CA TYR A 238 -8.07 16.61 -1.17
C TYR A 238 -7.64 16.57 -2.63
N PHE A 239 -6.34 16.75 -2.86
CA PHE A 239 -5.67 16.59 -4.15
C PHE A 239 -4.48 15.64 -3.97
N SER A 240 -4.57 14.46 -4.58
CA SER A 240 -3.45 13.52 -4.58
C SER A 240 -2.36 13.95 -5.56
N PHE A 241 -1.10 13.87 -5.14
CA PHE A 241 0.05 14.08 -6.02
C PHE A 241 0.48 12.81 -6.76
N GLN A 242 -0.24 11.70 -6.57
CA GLN A 242 0.04 10.45 -7.26
C GLN A 242 -0.13 10.58 -8.77
N ASN A 243 0.88 10.17 -9.53
CA ASN A 243 0.78 9.95 -10.96
C ASN A 243 0.80 8.45 -11.27
N GLU A 244 -0.33 7.88 -11.69
CA GLU A 244 -0.43 6.47 -12.07
C GLU A 244 0.11 6.19 -13.48
N ALA A 245 0.25 7.21 -14.31
CA ALA A 245 0.71 7.12 -15.70
C ALA A 245 2.12 7.68 -15.84
N ILE A 246 3.07 7.08 -15.12
CA ILE A 246 4.46 7.54 -15.06
C ILE A 246 5.11 7.44 -16.46
N PRO A 247 5.52 8.56 -17.08
CA PRO A 247 6.07 8.53 -18.43
C PRO A 247 7.45 7.86 -18.51
N GLU A 248 8.26 8.00 -17.45
CA GLU A 248 9.63 7.48 -17.34
C GLU A 248 9.88 6.94 -15.91
N PRO A 249 10.23 5.65 -15.73
CA PRO A 249 10.48 5.07 -14.40
C PRO A 249 11.56 5.83 -13.63
N GLY A 250 11.33 6.07 -12.33
CA GLY A 250 12.28 6.74 -11.45
C GLY A 250 12.34 8.27 -11.59
N LYS A 251 11.58 8.88 -12.50
CA LYS A 251 11.43 10.34 -12.61
C LYS A 251 9.97 10.72 -12.40
N TYR A 252 9.75 11.65 -11.48
CA TYR A 252 8.39 12.14 -11.23
C TYR A 252 7.95 13.14 -12.30
N ALA A 253 6.69 13.03 -12.72
CA ALA A 253 6.01 13.99 -13.58
C ALA A 253 4.67 14.37 -12.94
N VAL A 254 4.33 15.67 -12.97
CA VAL A 254 3.06 16.18 -12.44
C VAL A 254 1.89 15.52 -13.20
N PRO A 255 0.87 14.98 -12.49
CA PRO A 255 -0.34 14.45 -13.12
C PRO A 255 -1.02 15.45 -14.04
N GLU A 256 -1.62 15.00 -15.15
CA GLU A 256 -2.26 15.88 -16.14
C GLU A 256 -3.25 16.87 -15.50
N HIS A 257 -4.05 16.39 -14.55
CA HIS A 257 -5.09 17.18 -13.88
C HIS A 257 -4.54 18.26 -12.92
N LEU A 258 -3.23 18.23 -12.60
CA LEU A 258 -2.57 19.20 -11.73
C LEU A 258 -1.58 20.09 -12.48
N LYS A 259 -1.39 19.95 -13.79
CA LYS A 259 -0.35 20.70 -14.54
C LYS A 259 -0.44 22.22 -14.43
N ASP A 260 -1.65 22.76 -14.30
CA ASP A 260 -1.87 24.21 -14.17
C ASP A 260 -1.76 24.70 -12.72
N THR A 261 -1.91 23.81 -11.75
CA THR A 261 -1.94 24.15 -10.31
C THR A 261 -0.65 23.79 -9.59
N MET A 262 0.09 22.79 -10.07
CA MET A 262 1.28 22.25 -9.43
C MET A 262 2.50 22.35 -10.35
N GLU A 263 3.61 22.78 -9.77
CA GLU A 263 4.89 22.92 -10.45
C GLU A 263 5.99 22.32 -9.56
N VAL A 264 6.88 21.52 -10.15
CA VAL A 264 8.03 20.93 -9.47
C VAL A 264 9.31 21.43 -10.11
N ILE A 265 10.25 21.88 -9.27
CA ILE A 265 11.53 22.44 -9.67
C ILE A 265 12.64 21.61 -9.04
N GLY A 266 13.68 21.33 -9.81
CA GLY A 266 14.83 20.56 -9.37
C GLY A 266 14.65 19.05 -9.54
N ARG A 267 15.30 18.24 -8.70
CA ARG A 267 15.34 16.77 -8.87
C ARG A 267 14.24 16.11 -8.06
N TRP A 268 13.28 15.50 -8.78
CA TRP A 268 12.19 14.72 -8.22
C TRP A 268 12.17 13.32 -8.84
N THR A 269 12.25 12.32 -7.97
CA THR A 269 12.04 10.90 -8.31
C THR A 269 10.63 10.49 -7.91
N GLU A 270 10.19 9.31 -8.32
CA GLU A 270 8.89 8.77 -7.93
C GLU A 270 9.02 7.54 -7.03
N LYS A 271 8.04 7.34 -6.15
CA LYS A 271 7.82 6.10 -5.42
C LYS A 271 6.32 5.80 -5.43
N ASN A 272 5.93 4.70 -6.06
CA ASN A 272 4.52 4.33 -6.27
C ASN A 272 3.70 5.46 -6.93
N GLY A 273 4.34 6.26 -7.79
CA GLY A 273 3.74 7.42 -8.45
C GLY A 273 3.72 8.71 -7.62
N TYR A 274 4.15 8.70 -6.34
CA TYR A 274 4.26 9.90 -5.52
C TYR A 274 5.61 10.60 -5.70
N PRO A 275 5.66 11.94 -5.65
CA PRO A 275 6.91 12.69 -5.75
C PRO A 275 7.78 12.50 -4.51
N VAL A 276 9.05 12.18 -4.74
CA VAL A 276 10.10 12.08 -3.72
C VAL A 276 11.26 12.97 -4.09
N SER A 277 11.72 13.79 -3.16
CA SER A 277 12.97 14.56 -3.31
C SER A 277 13.99 14.17 -2.24
N LYS A 278 15.27 14.21 -2.62
CA LYS A 278 16.41 13.85 -1.75
C LYS A 278 17.40 15.02 -1.68
N GLY A 279 17.69 15.49 -0.48
CA GLY A 279 18.62 16.59 -0.21
C GLY A 279 18.14 17.97 -0.71
N ALA A 280 19.03 18.95 -0.69
CA ALA A 280 18.74 20.38 -0.88
C ALA A 280 18.53 20.81 -2.36
N ALA A 281 17.68 20.13 -3.12
CA ALA A 281 17.54 20.39 -4.56
C ALA A 281 16.13 20.25 -5.14
N GLY A 282 15.09 20.27 -4.30
CA GLY A 282 13.69 20.16 -4.74
C GLY A 282 12.84 21.30 -4.21
N ALA A 283 12.06 21.93 -5.10
CA ALA A 283 10.96 22.80 -4.70
C ALA A 283 9.66 22.36 -5.37
N LEU A 284 8.55 22.44 -4.63
CA LEU A 284 7.20 22.19 -5.13
C LEU A 284 6.36 23.43 -4.87
N LYS A 285 5.67 23.90 -5.90
CA LYS A 285 4.73 25.02 -5.84
C LYS A 285 3.33 24.52 -6.14
N PHE A 286 2.38 24.81 -5.27
CA PHE A 286 0.98 24.44 -5.41
C PHE A 286 0.08 25.67 -5.27
N ARG A 287 -0.66 25.97 -6.34
CA ARG A 287 -1.64 27.06 -6.41
C ARG A 287 -3.01 26.50 -6.04
N PHE A 288 -3.67 27.14 -5.08
CA PHE A 288 -4.98 26.72 -4.59
C PHE A 288 -5.91 27.91 -4.42
N ARG A 289 -7.20 27.62 -4.25
CA ARG A 289 -8.19 28.63 -3.87
C ARG A 289 -8.95 28.10 -2.67
N GLY A 290 -8.95 28.79 -1.54
CA GLY A 290 -9.63 28.32 -0.33
C GLY A 290 -9.32 29.18 0.89
N THR A 291 -9.67 28.69 2.08
CA THR A 291 -9.48 29.38 3.37
C THR A 291 -8.37 28.76 4.21
N GLY A 292 -7.60 27.83 3.66
CA GLY A 292 -6.51 27.16 4.36
C GLY A 292 -6.03 25.92 3.61
N ILE A 293 -4.96 25.31 4.11
CA ILE A 293 -4.34 24.13 3.49
C ILE A 293 -3.57 23.29 4.51
N SER A 294 -3.63 21.97 4.36
CA SER A 294 -2.72 21.03 4.99
C SER A 294 -1.98 20.18 3.95
N VAL A 295 -0.79 19.72 4.31
CA VAL A 295 0.09 18.91 3.45
C VAL A 295 0.30 17.55 4.08
N PHE A 296 0.26 16.51 3.26
CA PHE A 296 0.54 15.14 3.68
C PHE A 296 1.85 14.69 3.08
N LEU A 297 2.77 14.30 3.96
CA LEU A 297 4.12 13.92 3.59
C LEU A 297 4.54 12.68 4.38
N GLN A 298 5.70 12.12 4.03
CA GLN A 298 6.40 11.04 4.74
C GLN A 298 7.91 11.31 4.68
N SER A 299 8.66 10.95 5.74
CA SER A 299 10.12 10.97 5.70
C SER A 299 10.72 9.58 5.88
N HIS A 300 11.71 9.28 5.05
CA HIS A 300 12.46 8.02 5.06
C HIS A 300 13.85 8.16 5.69
N THR A 301 14.09 9.26 6.41
CA THR A 301 15.37 9.60 7.05
C THR A 301 15.12 10.37 8.34
N GLU A 302 15.99 10.25 9.34
CA GLU A 302 15.86 10.97 10.60
C GLU A 302 15.94 12.51 10.48
N ASP A 303 16.60 13.02 9.44
CA ASP A 303 16.92 14.45 9.23
C ASP A 303 16.04 15.16 8.17
N GLY A 304 14.85 14.65 7.88
CA GLY A 304 13.95 15.26 6.89
C GLY A 304 13.54 16.70 7.24
N SER A 305 13.85 17.68 6.40
CA SER A 305 13.51 19.09 6.65
C SER A 305 13.09 19.85 5.38
N CYS A 306 12.18 20.81 5.53
CA CYS A 306 11.72 21.68 4.45
C CYS A 306 11.39 23.09 4.95
N SER A 307 11.53 24.08 4.08
CA SER A 307 11.02 25.44 4.30
C SER A 307 9.72 25.63 3.55
N LEU A 308 8.71 26.18 4.21
CA LEU A 308 7.37 26.39 3.66
C LEU A 308 7.09 27.88 3.54
N TYR A 309 6.58 28.28 2.38
CA TYR A 309 6.18 29.66 2.09
C TYR A 309 4.71 29.66 1.68
N LEU A 310 3.93 30.56 2.27
CA LEU A 310 2.56 30.85 1.85
C LEU A 310 2.53 32.27 1.30
N ASP A 311 2.08 32.40 0.05
CA ASP A 311 2.04 33.69 -0.67
C ASP A 311 3.37 34.45 -0.55
N GLU A 312 4.47 33.74 -0.83
CA GLU A 312 5.86 34.24 -0.79
C GLU A 312 6.39 34.57 0.62
N THR A 313 5.56 34.43 1.66
CA THR A 313 5.94 34.65 3.05
C THR A 313 6.43 33.35 3.69
N LEU A 314 7.66 33.35 4.22
CA LEU A 314 8.22 32.21 4.95
C LEU A 314 7.39 31.95 6.22
N LEU A 315 6.97 30.71 6.41
CA LEU A 315 6.27 30.27 7.61
C LEU A 315 7.27 29.81 8.67
N ASN A 316 7.13 30.36 9.88
CA ASN A 316 7.81 29.85 11.07
C ASN A 316 7.05 28.65 11.63
N LEU A 317 7.14 27.52 10.93
CA LEU A 317 6.75 26.23 11.49
C LEU A 317 7.90 25.74 12.38
N PRO A 318 7.64 24.91 13.42
CA PRO A 318 8.70 24.38 14.26
C PRO A 318 9.77 23.73 13.38
N ASP A 319 10.95 24.37 13.34
CA ASP A 319 12.11 23.88 12.63
C ASP A 319 12.42 22.49 13.16
N VAL A 320 12.69 21.57 12.23
CA VAL A 320 12.93 20.14 12.44
C VAL A 320 11.62 19.35 12.58
N LEU A 321 11.37 18.44 11.62
CA LEU A 321 10.47 17.30 11.78
C LEU A 321 11.33 16.10 12.18
N PRO A 322 11.88 16.03 13.42
CA PRO A 322 12.88 15.03 13.75
C PRO A 322 12.29 13.62 13.68
N GLY A 323 13.07 12.68 13.17
CA GLY A 323 12.77 11.25 13.15
C GLY A 323 12.26 10.72 11.82
N GLU A 324 12.33 9.40 11.64
CA GLU A 324 11.60 8.71 10.58
C GLU A 324 10.11 8.74 10.94
N TRP A 325 9.28 9.26 10.04
CA TRP A 325 7.84 9.28 10.24
C TRP A 325 7.14 8.82 8.97
N GLU A 326 6.35 7.77 9.14
CA GLU A 326 5.70 7.10 8.03
C GLU A 326 4.58 7.95 7.42
N LYS A 327 3.91 8.82 8.20
CA LYS A 327 2.85 9.73 7.73
C LYS A 327 2.78 10.94 8.64
N LYS A 328 2.70 12.15 8.06
CA LYS A 328 2.45 13.38 8.81
C LYS A 328 1.55 14.30 8.02
N GLU A 329 0.50 14.79 8.69
CA GLU A 329 -0.24 15.96 8.26
C GLU A 329 0.40 17.20 8.87
N LEU A 330 0.78 18.15 8.02
CA LEU A 330 1.21 19.48 8.43
C LEU A 330 0.09 20.46 8.09
N LEU A 331 -0.55 20.98 9.12
CA LEU A 331 -1.44 22.13 9.00
C LEU A 331 -0.60 23.37 8.68
N ILE A 332 -0.78 23.92 7.48
CA ILE A 332 0.01 25.07 7.01
C ILE A 332 -0.65 26.38 7.39
N ALA A 333 -1.96 26.47 7.15
CA ALA A 333 -2.75 27.64 7.47
C ALA A 333 -4.24 27.31 7.54
N GLU A 334 -4.94 28.02 8.41
CA GLU A 334 -6.39 28.10 8.52
C GLU A 334 -6.81 29.58 8.49
N GLU A 335 -8.11 29.84 8.33
CA GLU A 335 -8.69 31.19 8.39
C GLU A 335 -8.11 32.20 7.37
N LEU A 336 -7.56 31.73 6.25
CA LEU A 336 -7.22 32.58 5.12
C LEU A 336 -8.50 33.18 4.51
N ALA A 337 -8.39 34.37 3.90
CA ALA A 337 -9.46 34.93 3.10
C ALA A 337 -9.79 33.98 1.94
N ASP A 338 -11.07 33.69 1.65
CA ASP A 338 -11.42 32.81 0.52
C ASP A 338 -10.98 33.44 -0.80
N GLY A 339 -9.88 32.94 -1.33
CA GLY A 339 -9.20 33.54 -2.46
C GLY A 339 -8.10 32.64 -3.02
N PRO A 340 -7.42 33.10 -4.08
CA PRO A 340 -6.27 32.40 -4.62
C PRO A 340 -5.06 32.55 -3.69
N HIS A 341 -4.36 31.44 -3.45
CA HIS A 341 -3.16 31.34 -2.62
C HIS A 341 -2.13 30.44 -3.29
N THR A 342 -0.88 30.56 -2.84
CA THR A 342 0.24 29.77 -3.32
C THR A 342 1.03 29.21 -2.14
N LEU A 343 1.09 27.89 -2.06
CA LEU A 343 2.03 27.17 -1.20
C LEU A 343 3.30 26.87 -1.98
N THR A 344 4.47 27.21 -1.44
CA THR A 344 5.77 26.77 -1.96
C THR A 344 6.52 26.02 -0.86
N MET A 345 6.98 24.83 -1.17
CA MET A 345 7.77 24.00 -0.28
C MET A 345 9.16 23.77 -0.88
N VAL A 346 10.19 24.05 -0.10
CA VAL A 346 11.59 23.87 -0.50
C VAL A 346 12.22 22.82 0.40
N ILE A 347 12.61 21.69 -0.19
CA ILE A 347 13.26 20.59 0.53
C ILE A 347 14.68 21.01 0.87
N ARG A 348 15.05 20.90 2.15
CA ARG A 348 16.36 21.29 2.66
C ARG A 348 17.22 20.05 2.84
N ASP A 349 16.80 19.13 3.70
CA ASP A 349 17.56 17.91 4.00
C ASP A 349 16.67 16.67 4.02
N GLY A 350 17.32 15.50 3.97
CA GLY A 350 16.68 14.18 4.04
C GLY A 350 15.96 13.75 2.76
N SER A 351 15.10 12.73 2.91
CA SER A 351 14.26 12.19 1.84
C SER A 351 12.79 12.40 2.20
N LEU A 352 12.11 13.29 1.48
CA LEU A 352 10.70 13.62 1.69
C LEU A 352 9.85 13.12 0.52
N GLU A 353 8.83 12.33 0.84
CA GLU A 353 7.78 11.84 -0.05
C GLU A 353 6.50 12.63 0.22
N LEU A 354 5.76 13.03 -0.81
CA LEU A 354 4.55 13.83 -0.66
C LEU A 354 3.34 13.09 -1.22
N GLU A 355 2.33 12.89 -0.38
CA GLU A 355 1.10 12.19 -0.76
C GLU A 355 0.14 13.14 -1.49
N GLY A 356 -0.01 14.35 -0.97
CA GLY A 356 -0.96 15.33 -1.48
C GLY A 356 -1.22 16.48 -0.52
N VAL A 357 -2.28 17.23 -0.80
CA VAL A 357 -2.72 18.37 0.00
C VAL A 357 -4.23 18.39 0.19
N LYS A 358 -4.69 18.97 1.29
CA LYS A 358 -6.11 19.18 1.57
C LYS A 358 -6.36 20.68 1.72
N VAL A 359 -7.23 21.21 0.89
CA VAL A 359 -7.55 22.64 0.80
C VAL A 359 -8.87 22.89 1.51
N PHE A 360 -8.90 23.83 2.45
CA PHE A 360 -10.08 24.18 3.22
C PHE A 360 -10.96 25.24 2.53
N GLY A 361 -12.23 25.34 2.96
CA GLY A 361 -13.20 26.26 2.39
C GLY A 361 -13.90 25.75 1.13
N ARG A 362 -13.83 24.43 0.86
CA ARG A 362 -14.47 23.78 -0.30
C ARG A 362 -15.38 22.67 0.20
N GLU A 363 -16.67 22.78 -0.04
CA GLU A 363 -17.62 21.78 0.45
C GLU A 363 -17.44 20.43 -0.29
N ALA A 364 -17.34 19.35 0.47
CA ALA A 364 -17.43 17.98 -0.03
C ALA A 364 -18.79 17.36 0.34
N LEU A 365 -19.44 16.77 -0.65
CA LEU A 365 -20.69 16.02 -0.47
C LEU A 365 -20.38 14.63 0.10
N ARG A 366 -21.31 14.06 0.87
CA ARG A 366 -21.29 12.63 1.20
C ARG A 366 -22.11 11.85 0.18
N GLY A 367 -21.63 10.67 -0.20
CA GLY A 367 -22.38 9.79 -1.09
C GLY A 367 -23.49 9.02 -0.37
N PRO A 368 -24.46 8.47 -1.11
CA PRO A 368 -25.54 7.66 -0.56
C PRO A 368 -25.02 6.31 -0.08
N ARG A 369 -25.70 5.68 0.89
CA ARG A 369 -25.30 4.37 1.43
C ARG A 369 -24.98 3.35 0.33
N GLY A 370 -23.80 2.73 0.41
CA GLY A 370 -23.36 1.68 -0.51
C GLY A 370 -22.61 2.18 -1.75
N TRP A 371 -22.46 3.49 -1.91
CA TRP A 371 -21.63 4.06 -2.97
C TRP A 371 -20.14 3.70 -2.83
N ILE A 372 -19.68 3.41 -1.61
CA ILE A 372 -18.37 2.80 -1.31
C ILE A 372 -18.60 1.39 -0.78
N THR A 373 -17.89 0.41 -1.35
CA THR A 373 -17.86 -0.98 -0.87
C THR A 373 -16.41 -1.43 -0.67
N VAL A 374 -16.14 -2.12 0.45
CA VAL A 374 -14.78 -2.55 0.82
C VAL A 374 -14.72 -4.07 0.93
N PHE A 375 -13.69 -4.68 0.33
CA PHE A 375 -13.48 -6.12 0.36
C PHE A 375 -11.99 -6.51 0.44
N PRO A 376 -11.58 -7.39 1.36
CA PRO A 376 -12.39 -7.98 2.43
C PRO A 376 -12.79 -6.95 3.50
N SER A 377 -13.92 -7.18 4.19
CA SER A 377 -14.42 -6.29 5.26
C SER A 377 -13.93 -6.68 6.66
N SER A 378 -13.16 -7.76 6.79
CA SER A 378 -12.51 -8.18 8.02
C SER A 378 -11.38 -9.15 7.72
N GLY A 379 -10.40 -9.23 8.60
CA GLY A 379 -9.28 -10.13 8.45
C GLY A 379 -8.39 -10.19 9.70
N THR A 380 -7.32 -10.96 9.57
CA THR A 380 -6.23 -11.03 10.55
C THR A 380 -4.92 -10.90 9.82
N THR A 381 -3.99 -10.11 10.35
CA THR A 381 -2.71 -9.80 9.72
C THR A 381 -1.59 -9.94 10.74
N LEU A 382 -0.55 -10.73 10.45
CA LEU A 382 0.62 -10.85 11.33
C LEU A 382 1.80 -10.02 10.83
N ASN A 383 2.42 -10.44 9.72
CA ASN A 383 3.60 -9.78 9.14
C ASN A 383 3.44 -9.54 7.62
N GLU A 384 2.39 -10.08 7.03
CA GLU A 384 2.04 -10.00 5.63
C GLU A 384 1.40 -8.65 5.27
N LYS A 385 1.37 -8.38 3.96
CA LYS A 385 0.61 -7.26 3.40
C LYS A 385 -0.74 -7.76 2.92
N ASP A 386 -1.81 -7.22 3.50
CA ASP A 386 -3.17 -7.48 3.04
C ASP A 386 -3.60 -6.41 2.04
N TYR A 387 -4.22 -6.85 0.94
CA TYR A 387 -4.73 -5.94 -0.10
C TYR A 387 -6.24 -5.80 0.02
N ILE A 388 -6.68 -4.61 0.41
CA ILE A 388 -8.08 -4.25 0.59
C ILE A 388 -8.56 -3.50 -0.65
N ASN A 389 -9.53 -4.06 -1.38
CA ASN A 389 -10.13 -3.41 -2.54
C ASN A 389 -11.25 -2.48 -2.09
N VAL A 390 -11.20 -1.23 -2.55
CA VAL A 390 -12.23 -0.20 -2.34
C VAL A 390 -12.89 0.06 -3.68
N LYS A 391 -14.18 -0.28 -3.78
CA LYS A 391 -15.02 -0.05 -4.95
C LYS A 391 -15.86 1.20 -4.73
N VAL A 392 -15.88 2.10 -5.71
CA VAL A 392 -16.70 3.32 -5.72
C VAL A 392 -17.68 3.26 -6.89
N ASP A 393 -18.97 3.42 -6.62
CA ASP A 393 -20.04 3.44 -7.63
C ASP A 393 -20.62 4.85 -7.76
N THR A 394 -20.36 5.50 -8.91
CA THR A 394 -20.84 6.85 -9.19
C THR A 394 -22.22 6.89 -9.84
N SER A 395 -22.92 5.76 -9.98
CA SER A 395 -24.22 5.68 -10.67
C SER A 395 -25.34 6.44 -9.94
N GLY A 396 -25.26 6.56 -8.62
CA GLY A 396 -26.22 7.29 -7.79
C GLY A 396 -25.78 8.71 -7.42
N LEU A 397 -24.65 9.20 -7.95
CA LEU A 397 -24.08 10.49 -7.57
C LEU A 397 -24.49 11.59 -8.55
N ALA A 398 -25.07 12.67 -8.03
CA ALA A 398 -25.24 13.90 -8.78
C ALA A 398 -23.87 14.58 -9.00
N PRO A 399 -23.73 15.48 -9.98
CA PRO A 399 -22.49 16.20 -10.20
C PRO A 399 -22.03 16.96 -8.96
N GLY A 400 -20.75 16.85 -8.61
CA GLY A 400 -20.17 17.46 -7.43
C GLY A 400 -18.94 16.70 -6.92
N TYR A 401 -18.25 17.30 -5.95
CA TYR A 401 -17.13 16.69 -5.26
C TYR A 401 -17.61 15.92 -4.04
N TYR A 402 -17.25 14.64 -3.94
CA TYR A 402 -17.62 13.76 -2.84
C TYR A 402 -16.40 13.34 -2.03
N GLY A 403 -16.57 13.30 -0.71
CA GLY A 403 -15.57 12.87 0.26
C GLY A 403 -16.22 12.08 1.39
N ASP A 404 -15.68 10.90 1.72
CA ASP A 404 -16.20 10.06 2.80
C ASP A 404 -15.11 9.19 3.41
N GLN A 405 -15.40 8.60 4.57
CA GLN A 405 -14.42 7.88 5.40
C GLN A 405 -14.74 6.39 5.45
N ILE A 406 -13.68 5.58 5.46
CA ILE A 406 -13.72 4.15 5.75
C ILE A 406 -13.04 3.95 7.10
N VAL A 407 -13.80 3.52 8.09
CA VAL A 407 -13.29 3.30 9.45
C VAL A 407 -12.89 1.83 9.62
N PHE A 408 -11.61 1.58 9.84
CA PHE A 408 -11.07 0.29 10.21
C PHE A 408 -10.98 0.19 11.73
N ARG A 409 -11.72 -0.73 12.33
CA ARG A 409 -11.62 -1.05 13.75
C ARG A 409 -10.76 -2.28 13.93
N SER A 410 -9.83 -2.22 14.87
CA SER A 410 -8.95 -3.34 15.19
C SER A 410 -8.75 -3.52 16.71
N ASN A 411 -8.09 -4.60 17.10
CA ASN A 411 -7.58 -4.77 18.47
C ASN A 411 -6.43 -3.81 18.82
N ALA A 412 -6.00 -2.94 17.91
CA ALA A 412 -5.02 -1.86 18.12
C ALA A 412 -5.66 -0.45 18.23
N GLY A 413 -6.96 -0.33 17.99
CA GLY A 413 -7.67 0.95 17.86
C GLY A 413 -8.36 1.12 16.52
N GLU A 414 -8.76 2.35 16.22
CA GLU A 414 -9.40 2.73 14.96
C GLU A 414 -8.42 3.48 14.06
N GLU A 415 -8.47 3.19 12.77
CA GLU A 415 -7.71 3.88 11.73
C GLU A 415 -8.66 4.24 10.58
N ILE A 416 -8.45 5.40 9.98
CA ILE A 416 -9.39 5.98 9.01
C ILE A 416 -8.70 6.12 7.65
N ALA A 417 -9.31 5.53 6.62
CA ALA A 417 -9.01 5.87 5.24
C ALA A 417 -10.06 6.85 4.69
N GLU A 418 -9.66 7.74 3.78
CA GLU A 418 -10.54 8.71 3.14
C GLU A 418 -10.67 8.40 1.65
N VAL A 419 -11.85 8.64 1.08
CA VAL A 419 -12.16 8.41 -0.34
C VAL A 419 -12.72 9.69 -0.93
N PHE A 420 -12.15 10.11 -2.06
CA PHE A 420 -12.53 11.34 -2.77
C PHE A 420 -12.80 11.07 -4.25
N VAL A 421 -13.85 11.70 -4.79
CA VAL A 421 -14.15 11.66 -6.23
C VAL A 421 -14.84 12.95 -6.68
N ASP A 422 -14.45 13.49 -7.84
CA ASP A 422 -15.13 14.62 -8.47
C ASP A 422 -16.03 14.12 -9.61
N VAL A 423 -17.34 14.17 -9.43
CA VAL A 423 -18.32 13.71 -10.41
C VAL A 423 -18.73 14.88 -11.29
N LEU A 424 -18.39 14.83 -12.57
CA LEU A 424 -18.77 15.87 -13.51
C LEU A 424 -20.24 15.78 -13.91
N ALA A 425 -20.81 16.93 -14.29
CA ALA A 425 -22.06 16.95 -15.00
C ALA A 425 -21.90 16.18 -16.31
N ASP A 426 -22.85 15.28 -16.60
CA ASP A 426 -22.92 14.65 -17.90
C ASP A 426 -23.36 15.67 -18.97
N THR A 427 -22.42 16.52 -19.39
CA THR A 427 -22.59 17.41 -20.53
C THR A 427 -22.38 16.68 -21.85
N SER A 428 -22.12 15.36 -21.84
CA SER A 428 -21.92 14.56 -23.06
C SER A 428 -23.17 14.51 -23.94
N GLN A 429 -24.31 14.99 -23.44
CA GLN A 429 -25.53 15.21 -24.23
C GLN A 429 -25.60 16.59 -24.92
N LYS A 430 -24.85 17.61 -24.49
CA LYS A 430 -24.83 18.92 -25.14
C LYS A 430 -23.95 18.86 -26.39
N VAL A 431 -24.62 18.61 -27.50
CA VAL A 431 -24.01 18.61 -28.84
C VAL A 431 -24.20 19.97 -29.52
N ILE A 432 -23.23 20.35 -30.34
CA ILE A 432 -23.23 21.54 -31.18
C ILE A 432 -23.39 21.07 -32.63
N ASP A 433 -24.46 21.50 -33.29
CA ASP A 433 -24.65 21.25 -34.72
C ASP A 433 -23.61 22.02 -35.53
N ILE A 434 -22.85 21.30 -36.38
CA ILE A 434 -21.91 21.92 -37.30
C ILE A 434 -22.51 21.93 -38.70
N PHE A 435 -22.73 23.14 -39.21
CA PHE A 435 -23.30 23.37 -40.52
C PHE A 435 -22.20 23.38 -41.59
N LEU A 436 -22.46 22.70 -42.70
CA LEU A 436 -21.65 22.77 -43.90
C LEU A 436 -22.19 23.86 -44.83
N TYR A 437 -21.28 24.71 -45.27
CA TYR A 437 -21.45 25.70 -46.31
C TYR A 437 -20.44 25.45 -47.42
N ALA A 438 -20.91 25.37 -48.66
CA ALA A 438 -20.07 25.05 -49.81
C ALA A 438 -20.11 26.18 -50.85
N ARG A 439 -18.96 26.43 -51.47
CA ARG A 439 -18.84 27.22 -52.69
C ARG A 439 -17.77 26.61 -53.57
N ASP A 440 -18.14 26.23 -54.80
CA ASP A 440 -17.28 25.50 -55.73
C ASP A 440 -16.70 24.23 -55.09
N MET A 441 -15.45 24.31 -54.60
CA MET A 441 -14.71 23.22 -53.96
C MET A 441 -14.07 23.70 -52.65
N ASP A 442 -14.66 24.71 -52.00
CA ASP A 442 -14.29 25.20 -50.68
C ASP A 442 -15.43 24.89 -49.70
N TYR A 443 -15.07 24.25 -48.58
CA TYR A 443 -16.01 23.64 -47.62
C TYR A 443 -15.80 24.21 -46.23
N LEU A 444 -16.74 25.04 -45.81
CA LEU A 444 -16.71 25.73 -44.54
C LEU A 444 -17.66 25.04 -43.56
N PHE A 445 -17.10 24.63 -42.42
CA PHE A 445 -17.83 24.05 -41.30
C PHE A 445 -17.90 25.09 -40.18
N THR A 446 -19.10 25.35 -39.67
CA THR A 446 -19.33 26.34 -38.61
C THR A 446 -20.40 25.92 -37.62
N ALA A 447 -20.15 26.21 -36.34
CA ALA A 447 -21.13 26.07 -35.26
C ALA A 447 -22.08 27.27 -35.15
N ASP A 448 -21.74 28.41 -35.76
CA ASP A 448 -22.52 29.63 -35.66
C ASP A 448 -22.68 30.32 -37.03
N PRO A 449 -23.63 29.84 -37.85
CA PRO A 449 -23.93 30.48 -39.13
C PRO A 449 -24.45 31.90 -39.00
N GLN A 450 -25.02 32.28 -37.85
CA GLN A 450 -25.59 33.61 -37.64
C GLN A 450 -24.48 34.64 -37.40
N ALA A 451 -23.52 34.34 -36.53
CA ALA A 451 -22.35 35.18 -36.34
C ALA A 451 -21.52 35.34 -37.63
N GLU A 452 -21.50 34.31 -38.47
CA GLU A 452 -20.76 34.32 -39.73
C GLU A 452 -21.60 34.77 -40.95
N ALA A 453 -22.87 35.14 -40.77
CA ALA A 453 -23.82 35.39 -41.86
C ALA A 453 -23.29 36.38 -42.91
N LYS A 454 -22.62 37.45 -42.47
CA LYS A 454 -22.02 38.45 -43.36
C LYS A 454 -21.01 37.82 -44.33
N ARG A 455 -20.10 36.98 -43.84
CA ARG A 455 -19.08 36.33 -44.70
C ARG A 455 -19.69 35.28 -45.61
N LEU A 456 -20.66 34.53 -45.11
CA LEU A 456 -21.32 33.47 -45.88
C LEU A 456 -22.07 34.06 -47.07
N ILE A 457 -22.80 35.17 -46.87
CA ILE A 457 -23.54 35.87 -47.92
C ILE A 457 -22.58 36.58 -48.88
N GLN A 458 -21.65 37.39 -48.38
CA GLN A 458 -20.72 38.18 -49.22
C GLN A 458 -19.84 37.29 -50.09
N ASN A 459 -19.45 36.12 -49.59
CA ASN A 459 -18.62 35.17 -50.32
C ASN A 459 -19.44 34.09 -51.04
N GLY A 460 -20.77 34.19 -51.11
CA GLY A 460 -21.61 33.30 -51.93
C GLY A 460 -21.58 31.83 -51.51
N TYR A 461 -21.45 31.53 -50.22
CA TYR A 461 -21.56 30.16 -49.73
C TYR A 461 -23.01 29.72 -49.66
N ILE A 462 -23.27 28.48 -50.07
CA ILE A 462 -24.59 27.85 -50.03
C ILE A 462 -24.63 26.88 -48.84
N LYS A 463 -25.70 26.93 -48.05
CA LYS A 463 -25.91 26.02 -46.92
C LYS A 463 -26.29 24.63 -47.41
N GLU A 464 -25.48 23.63 -47.08
CA GLU A 464 -25.74 22.21 -47.39
C GLU A 464 -26.55 21.52 -46.28
N GLY A 465 -26.44 22.00 -45.04
CA GLY A 465 -27.16 21.45 -43.89
C GLY A 465 -26.24 21.14 -42.71
N ILE A 466 -26.70 20.29 -41.80
CA ILE A 466 -25.88 19.81 -40.67
C ILE A 466 -24.98 18.68 -41.18
N ALA A 467 -23.67 18.84 -41.05
CA ALA A 467 -22.70 17.84 -41.49
C ALA A 467 -22.41 16.77 -40.43
N PHE A 468 -22.24 17.21 -39.18
CA PHE A 468 -21.98 16.38 -38.00
C PHE A 468 -22.20 17.21 -36.74
N ARG A 469 -22.17 16.57 -35.58
CA ARG A 469 -22.23 17.28 -34.30
C ARG A 469 -20.95 17.14 -33.50
N LEU A 470 -20.49 18.27 -32.96
CA LEU A 470 -19.37 18.33 -32.03
C LEU A 470 -19.87 18.37 -30.59
N PHE A 471 -18.97 18.14 -29.64
CA PHE A 471 -19.25 18.26 -28.23
C PHE A 471 -19.14 19.71 -27.79
N ALA A 472 -19.93 20.09 -26.78
CA ALA A 472 -19.75 21.38 -26.12
C ALA A 472 -18.32 21.50 -25.52
N PRO A 473 -17.78 22.73 -25.43
CA PRO A 473 -16.54 22.98 -24.70
C PRO A 473 -16.56 22.34 -23.31
N GLN A 474 -15.39 21.90 -22.83
CA GLN A 474 -15.20 21.22 -21.53
C GLN A 474 -15.83 19.81 -21.40
N THR A 475 -16.33 19.22 -22.49
CA THR A 475 -16.79 17.81 -22.45
C THR A 475 -15.59 16.88 -22.20
N PRO A 476 -15.63 16.00 -21.17
CA PRO A 476 -14.52 15.09 -20.86
C PRO A 476 -14.16 14.15 -22.02
N GLY A 477 -12.87 13.89 -22.20
CA GLY A 477 -12.36 13.02 -23.28
C GLY A 477 -12.41 13.66 -24.68
N THR A 478 -12.59 14.98 -24.76
CA THR A 478 -12.64 15.74 -26.02
C THR A 478 -11.66 16.90 -26.01
N LEU A 479 -11.18 17.30 -27.19
CA LEU A 479 -10.29 18.44 -27.38
C LEU A 479 -10.94 19.46 -28.31
N SER A 480 -10.56 20.74 -28.21
CA SER A 480 -11.07 21.78 -29.10
C SER A 480 -10.71 21.50 -30.55
N PHE A 481 -11.69 21.57 -31.44
CA PHE A 481 -11.53 21.36 -32.87
C PHE A 481 -11.38 22.71 -33.57
N HIS A 482 -10.17 22.97 -34.03
CA HIS A 482 -9.73 24.26 -34.55
C HIS A 482 -9.90 24.35 -36.07
N ARG A 483 -10.08 25.57 -36.57
CA ARG A 483 -10.23 25.90 -37.99
C ARG A 483 -9.16 26.91 -38.42
N TRP A 484 -8.59 26.68 -39.61
CA TRP A 484 -7.73 27.61 -40.32
C TRP A 484 -8.18 27.79 -41.77
N TYR A 485 -7.94 28.97 -42.35
CA TYR A 485 -8.27 29.27 -43.73
C TYR A 485 -7.04 29.73 -44.53
N ASN A 486 -6.82 29.15 -45.71
CA ASN A 486 -5.80 29.62 -46.65
C ASN A 486 -6.46 30.30 -47.86
N PRO A 487 -6.32 31.62 -48.03
CA PRO A 487 -7.00 32.37 -49.10
C PRO A 487 -6.45 32.06 -50.51
N LEU A 488 -5.20 31.63 -50.64
CA LEU A 488 -4.58 31.29 -51.92
C LEU A 488 -5.08 29.93 -52.42
N LEU A 489 -5.08 28.93 -51.54
CA LEU A 489 -5.55 27.58 -51.85
C LEU A 489 -7.09 27.50 -51.88
N LYS A 490 -7.76 28.44 -51.19
CA LYS A 490 -9.19 28.37 -50.82
C LYS A 490 -9.49 27.08 -50.08
N ASP A 491 -8.73 26.86 -49.00
CA ASP A 491 -8.80 25.66 -48.18
C ASP A 491 -9.13 25.98 -46.73
N HIS A 492 -10.08 25.23 -46.18
CA HIS A 492 -10.35 25.19 -44.75
C HIS A 492 -9.79 23.91 -44.14
N TYR A 493 -8.83 24.06 -43.23
CA TYR A 493 -8.22 22.95 -42.52
C TYR A 493 -8.73 22.89 -41.08
N TYR A 494 -8.97 21.67 -40.58
CA TYR A 494 -9.49 21.44 -39.23
C TYR A 494 -8.69 20.38 -38.50
N HIS A 495 -8.35 20.67 -37.24
CA HIS A 495 -7.58 19.76 -36.41
C HIS A 495 -7.80 20.03 -34.92
N TYR A 496 -7.66 19.02 -34.07
CA TYR A 496 -7.77 19.20 -32.61
C TYR A 496 -6.47 19.68 -31.95
N ASP A 497 -5.32 19.42 -32.59
CA ASP A 497 -4.03 20.00 -32.21
C ASP A 497 -3.87 21.40 -32.82
N ARG A 498 -3.64 22.40 -31.96
CA ARG A 498 -3.45 23.80 -32.34
C ARG A 498 -2.18 24.06 -33.14
N ALA A 499 -1.21 23.15 -33.13
CA ALA A 499 -0.05 23.20 -34.02
C ALA A 499 -0.33 22.59 -35.41
N GLY A 500 -1.56 22.09 -35.66
CA GLY A 500 -1.98 21.58 -36.96
C GLY A 500 -1.66 20.10 -37.18
N GLY A 501 -1.31 19.32 -36.15
CA GLY A 501 -1.19 17.87 -36.27
C GLY A 501 -0.10 17.39 -37.24
N GLY A 502 1.01 18.13 -37.32
CA GLY A 502 2.11 17.85 -38.24
C GLY A 502 1.96 18.44 -39.65
N LYS A 503 0.82 19.10 -39.97
CA LYS A 503 0.67 19.86 -41.21
C LYS A 503 1.43 21.19 -41.12
N ARG A 504 2.11 21.57 -42.21
CA ARG A 504 2.62 22.94 -42.38
C ARG A 504 1.47 23.91 -42.62
N LEU A 505 1.33 24.90 -41.74
CA LEU A 505 0.27 25.92 -41.78
C LEU A 505 0.71 27.23 -42.49
N ASP A 506 1.75 27.16 -43.34
CA ASP A 506 2.23 28.31 -44.09
C ASP A 506 1.11 28.88 -44.99
N GLY A 507 0.79 30.17 -44.82
CA GLY A 507 -0.29 30.85 -45.53
C GLY A 507 -1.70 30.56 -45.00
N TYR A 508 -1.84 29.82 -43.89
CA TYR A 508 -3.13 29.62 -43.22
C TYR A 508 -3.32 30.66 -42.11
N VAL A 509 -4.51 31.26 -42.06
CA VAL A 509 -4.96 32.17 -41.01
C VAL A 509 -5.81 31.38 -40.01
N TYR A 510 -5.48 31.47 -38.72
CA TYR A 510 -6.26 30.83 -37.67
C TYR A 510 -7.61 31.52 -37.47
N GLU A 511 -8.69 30.76 -37.50
CA GLU A 511 -10.07 31.27 -37.38
C GLU A 511 -10.76 30.87 -36.07
N GLY A 512 -10.09 30.13 -35.18
CA GLY A 512 -10.62 29.75 -33.86
C GLY A 512 -11.12 28.30 -33.77
N ALA A 513 -11.76 27.97 -32.64
CA ALA A 513 -12.38 26.67 -32.40
C ALA A 513 -13.86 26.67 -32.78
N ILE A 514 -14.35 25.57 -33.36
CA ILE A 514 -15.76 25.41 -33.76
C ILE A 514 -16.55 24.45 -32.85
N GLY A 515 -15.93 23.97 -31.77
CA GLY A 515 -16.49 22.99 -30.84
C GLY A 515 -15.40 22.06 -30.33
N ASN A 516 -15.76 20.98 -29.63
CA ASN A 516 -14.82 19.94 -29.22
C ASN A 516 -15.07 18.62 -29.95
N ILE A 517 -14.01 17.87 -30.25
CA ILE A 517 -14.02 16.57 -30.92
C ILE A 517 -13.38 15.51 -30.01
N ALA A 518 -13.90 14.28 -30.03
CA ALA A 518 -13.28 13.18 -29.30
C ALA A 518 -12.09 12.61 -30.12
N THR A 519 -10.97 12.36 -29.46
CA THR A 519 -9.76 11.77 -30.09
C THR A 519 -9.70 10.24 -29.96
N SER A 520 -10.57 9.66 -29.13
CA SER A 520 -10.81 8.23 -29.01
C SER A 520 -12.32 7.95 -29.11
N ARG A 521 -12.67 6.70 -29.42
CA ARG A 521 -14.07 6.31 -29.66
C ARG A 521 -14.88 6.38 -28.36
N LEU A 522 -15.87 7.27 -28.32
CA LEU A 522 -16.84 7.38 -27.23
C LEU A 522 -18.16 6.68 -27.60
N THR A 523 -19.00 6.38 -26.62
CA THR A 523 -20.35 5.82 -26.84
C THR A 523 -21.16 6.72 -27.78
N ASN A 524 -21.85 6.11 -28.75
CA ASN A 524 -22.67 6.80 -29.76
C ASN A 524 -21.91 7.82 -30.62
N THR A 525 -20.63 7.55 -30.92
CA THR A 525 -19.84 8.36 -31.86
C THR A 525 -19.50 7.58 -33.13
N ARG A 526 -19.18 8.32 -34.18
CA ARG A 526 -18.71 7.82 -35.47
C ARG A 526 -17.47 8.58 -35.93
N GLU A 527 -16.70 7.98 -36.81
CA GLU A 527 -15.48 8.55 -37.34
C GLU A 527 -15.77 9.77 -38.23
N LEU A 528 -15.00 10.84 -38.06
CA LEU A 528 -14.92 11.96 -39.01
C LEU A 528 -13.69 11.77 -39.87
N TYR A 529 -13.89 11.42 -41.14
CA TYR A 529 -12.81 11.18 -42.09
C TYR A 529 -12.33 12.50 -42.69
N ARG A 530 -11.01 12.67 -42.75
CA ARG A 530 -10.32 13.75 -43.46
C ARG A 530 -9.87 13.26 -44.83
N TRP A 531 -10.11 14.06 -45.85
CA TRP A 531 -9.79 13.78 -47.24
C TRP A 531 -8.94 14.91 -47.79
N TYR A 532 -7.93 14.59 -48.62
CA TYR A 532 -7.00 15.55 -49.19
C TYR A 532 -6.93 15.45 -50.71
N ASN A 533 -6.99 16.58 -51.41
CA ASN A 533 -6.81 16.65 -52.86
C ASN A 533 -5.40 17.13 -53.21
N PRO A 534 -4.50 16.26 -53.71
CA PRO A 534 -3.12 16.63 -53.98
C PRO A 534 -2.95 17.58 -55.16
N LYS A 535 -3.96 17.73 -56.04
CA LYS A 535 -3.89 18.67 -57.17
C LYS A 535 -4.19 20.10 -56.75
N THR A 536 -5.05 20.29 -55.76
CA THR A 536 -5.54 21.62 -55.33
C THR A 536 -5.06 22.03 -53.95
N GLY A 537 -4.53 21.09 -53.16
CA GLY A 537 -4.10 21.33 -51.78
C GLY A 537 -5.24 21.40 -50.76
N ARG A 538 -6.47 21.04 -51.15
CA ARG A 538 -7.69 21.23 -50.35
C ARG A 538 -8.10 20.01 -49.53
N HIS A 539 -8.79 20.25 -48.43
CA HIS A 539 -9.30 19.25 -47.52
C HIS A 539 -10.82 19.20 -47.51
N TYR A 540 -11.35 18.03 -47.18
CA TYR A 540 -12.77 17.80 -46.99
C TYR A 540 -12.99 16.85 -45.80
N TYR A 541 -14.08 17.05 -45.07
CA TYR A 541 -14.39 16.30 -43.86
C TYR A 541 -15.79 15.69 -43.98
N SER A 542 -15.91 14.40 -43.67
CA SER A 542 -17.20 13.70 -43.77
C SER A 542 -17.26 12.50 -42.85
N THR A 543 -18.46 12.21 -42.34
CA THR A 543 -18.75 10.98 -41.59
C THR A 543 -19.04 9.78 -42.50
N ASN A 544 -19.14 9.99 -43.82
CA ASN A 544 -19.29 8.91 -44.78
C ASN A 544 -17.89 8.35 -45.14
N PRO A 545 -17.60 7.06 -44.89
CA PRO A 545 -16.32 6.43 -45.26
C PRO A 545 -16.10 6.38 -46.77
N LYS A 546 -17.17 6.50 -47.55
CA LYS A 546 -17.14 6.61 -49.01
C LYS A 546 -17.33 8.05 -49.50
N GLY A 547 -17.26 9.06 -48.62
CA GLY A 547 -17.46 10.50 -48.85
C GLY A 547 -18.71 10.89 -49.67
N LEU A 548 -18.72 12.10 -50.27
CA LEU A 548 -19.79 12.52 -51.19
C LEU A 548 -19.60 11.89 -52.57
N SER A 549 -20.56 11.08 -53.03
CA SER A 549 -20.52 10.42 -54.35
C SER A 549 -20.30 11.44 -55.48
N GLY A 550 -19.21 11.28 -56.24
CA GLY A 550 -18.82 12.16 -57.35
C GLY A 550 -17.64 13.10 -57.05
N LEU A 551 -17.51 13.56 -55.80
CA LEU A 551 -16.50 14.53 -55.36
C LEU A 551 -15.11 13.90 -55.11
N ILE A 552 -15.07 12.59 -54.89
CA ILE A 552 -13.90 11.86 -54.37
C ILE A 552 -12.93 11.41 -55.46
N LYS A 553 -13.29 11.48 -56.74
CA LYS A 553 -12.37 11.04 -57.81
C LYS A 553 -11.01 11.75 -57.75
N SER A 554 -10.93 12.95 -57.17
CA SER A 554 -9.69 13.71 -56.97
C SER A 554 -9.17 13.75 -55.52
N TYR A 555 -9.91 13.22 -54.54
CA TYR A 555 -9.51 13.23 -53.13
C TYR A 555 -8.97 11.87 -52.69
N ARG A 556 -7.96 11.90 -51.84
CA ARG A 556 -7.36 10.73 -51.20
C ARG A 556 -7.68 10.74 -49.72
N PHE A 557 -7.78 9.56 -49.13
CA PHE A 557 -7.95 9.43 -47.69
C PHE A 557 -6.71 9.97 -46.96
N ASP A 558 -6.91 10.82 -45.94
CA ASP A 558 -5.87 11.54 -45.21
C ASP A 558 -5.95 11.31 -43.68
N GLY A 559 -6.72 10.32 -43.26
CA GLY A 559 -6.85 9.89 -41.87
C GLY A 559 -8.20 10.22 -41.23
N ILE A 560 -8.31 9.88 -39.94
CA ILE A 560 -9.47 10.19 -39.11
C ILE A 560 -9.15 11.46 -38.33
N ALA A 561 -9.96 12.50 -38.51
CA ALA A 561 -9.83 13.76 -37.79
C ALA A 561 -10.25 13.65 -36.32
N GLY A 562 -11.13 12.70 -36.00
CA GLY A 562 -11.62 12.38 -34.66
C GLY A 562 -12.97 11.68 -34.71
N TYR A 563 -13.69 11.67 -33.59
CA TYR A 563 -15.01 11.05 -33.45
C TYR A 563 -16.06 12.11 -33.11
N VAL A 564 -17.18 12.07 -33.84
CA VAL A 564 -18.29 13.04 -33.80
C VAL A 564 -19.63 12.33 -33.59
N ARG A 565 -20.70 13.07 -33.28
CA ARG A 565 -22.05 12.52 -33.09
C ARG A 565 -22.94 12.64 -34.33
#